data_AF-A0A416EJV3-F1
#
_entry.id   AF-A0A416EJV3-F1
#
_cell.length_a   1.000
_cell.length_b   1.000
_cell.length_c   1.000
_cell.angle_alpha   90.00
_cell.angle_beta   90.00
_cell.angle_gamma   90.00
#
_symmetry.space_group_name_H-M   'P 1'
#
loop_
_entity.id
_entity.type
_entity.pdbx_description
1 polymer ?
#
loop_
_entity_poly.entity_id
_entity_poly.type
_entity_poly.pdbx_seq_one_letter_code
_entity_poly.pdbx_strand_id
1 'polypeptide(L)'
;MKYDFKAFGQAIKEARKAKGISRNQLADRLNIAPRYIASIENSGQHPSLQIFYELVTFLDVSVNQFFFPNEETEKSTGRRQLDSLLADMNFAYCKVA
;
A
#
# COMPACT_ATOMS: atom_id res chain seq x y z
N MET A 1 5.14 18.97 -13.24
CA MET A 1 5.84 17.73 -12.87
C MET A 1 4.85 16.58 -13.00
N LYS A 2 5.14 15.54 -13.78
CA LYS A 2 4.23 14.40 -14.01
C LYS A 2 4.80 13.19 -13.28
N TYR A 3 4.04 12.61 -12.35
CA TYR A 3 4.42 11.39 -11.66
C TYR A 3 4.32 10.19 -12.61
N ASP A 4 5.28 9.26 -12.55
CA ASP A 4 5.24 8.01 -13.32
C ASP A 4 4.54 6.90 -12.52
N PHE A 5 3.33 6.53 -12.95
CA PHE A 5 2.52 5.51 -12.31
C PHE A 5 2.92 4.07 -12.66
N LYS A 6 3.96 3.84 -13.47
CA LYS A 6 4.38 2.48 -13.81
C LYS A 6 4.80 1.67 -12.58
N ALA A 7 5.58 2.26 -11.67
CA ALA A 7 6.02 1.58 -10.46
C ALA A 7 4.81 1.23 -9.55
N PHE A 8 3.89 2.17 -9.39
CA PHE A 8 2.64 1.95 -8.68
C PHE A 8 1.80 0.82 -9.32
N GLY A 9 1.60 0.86 -10.63
CA GLY A 9 0.86 -0.16 -11.37
C GLY A 9 1.44 -1.56 -11.19
N GLN A 10 2.77 -1.67 -11.18
CA GLN A 10 3.46 -2.94 -10.94
C GLN A 10 3.24 -3.46 -9.51
N ALA A 11 3.29 -2.58 -8.50
CA ALA A 11 2.99 -2.98 -7.12
C ALA A 11 1.54 -3.43 -6.92
N ILE A 12 0.57 -2.75 -7.55
CA ILE A 12 -0.83 -3.20 -7.59
C ILE A 12 -0.95 -4.60 -8.19
N LYS A 13 -0.25 -4.85 -9.31
CA LYS A 13 -0.25 -6.15 -9.98
C LYS A 13 0.32 -7.27 -9.11
N GLU A 14 1.39 -6.99 -8.39
CA GLU A 14 2.03 -7.93 -7.47
C GLU A 14 1.15 -8.22 -6.26
N ALA A 15 0.61 -7.19 -5.61
CA ALA A 15 -0.28 -7.34 -4.45
C ALA A 15 -1.57 -8.09 -4.83
N ARG A 16 -2.15 -7.79 -6.01
CA ARG A 16 -3.30 -8.54 -6.53
C ARG A 16 -2.99 -10.03 -6.70
N LYS A 17 -1.83 -10.36 -7.30
CA LYS A 17 -1.39 -11.75 -7.47
C LYS A 17 -1.11 -12.43 -6.13
N ALA A 18 -0.52 -11.73 -5.17
CA ALA A 18 -0.26 -12.25 -3.82
C ALA A 18 -1.57 -12.60 -3.09
N LYS A 19 -2.64 -11.84 -3.31
CA LYS A 19 -4.00 -12.18 -2.83
C LYS A 19 -4.72 -13.27 -3.64
N GLY A 20 -4.12 -13.77 -4.73
CA GLY A 20 -4.69 -14.86 -5.52
C GLY A 20 -5.94 -14.48 -6.34
N ILE A 21 -6.23 -13.20 -6.53
CA ILE A 21 -7.43 -12.75 -7.26
C ILE A 21 -7.13 -12.35 -8.70
N SER A 22 -8.08 -12.59 -9.59
CA SER A 22 -8.03 -12.16 -11.00
C SER A 22 -8.32 -10.66 -11.16
N ARG A 23 -8.01 -10.12 -12.34
CA ARG A 23 -8.40 -8.73 -12.68
C ARG A 23 -9.91 -8.54 -12.69
N ASN A 24 -10.66 -9.56 -13.13
CA ASN A 24 -12.11 -9.50 -13.17
C ASN A 24 -12.68 -9.38 -11.75
N GLN A 25 -12.23 -10.25 -10.83
CA GLN A 25 -12.66 -10.18 -9.43
C GLN A 25 -12.34 -8.83 -8.77
N LEU A 26 -11.16 -8.26 -9.05
CA LEU A 26 -10.82 -6.93 -8.55
C LEU A 26 -11.69 -5.84 -9.16
N ALA A 27 -11.95 -5.92 -10.47
CA ALA A 27 -12.76 -4.95 -11.19
C ALA A 27 -14.24 -4.99 -10.75
N ASP A 28 -14.79 -6.20 -10.55
CA ASP A 28 -16.13 -6.42 -10.01
C ASP A 28 -16.26 -5.82 -8.61
N ARG A 29 -15.24 -6.00 -7.76
CA ARG A 29 -15.22 -5.45 -6.40
C ARG A 29 -15.24 -3.93 -6.38
N LEU A 30 -14.50 -3.31 -7.30
CA LEU A 30 -14.36 -1.85 -7.43
C LEU A 30 -15.44 -1.24 -8.33
N ASN A 31 -16.35 -2.05 -8.89
CA ASN A 31 -17.37 -1.66 -9.86
C ASN A 31 -16.80 -0.86 -11.06
N ILE A 32 -15.71 -1.37 -11.64
CA ILE A 32 -15.03 -0.79 -12.82
C ILE A 32 -14.78 -1.85 -13.88
N ALA A 33 -14.39 -1.41 -15.09
CA ALA A 33 -14.07 -2.33 -16.17
C ALA A 33 -12.73 -3.06 -15.92
N PRO A 34 -12.62 -4.39 -16.17
CA PRO A 34 -11.37 -5.13 -16.05
C PRO A 34 -10.23 -4.58 -16.91
N ARG A 35 -10.55 -3.97 -18.06
CA ARG A 35 -9.60 -3.28 -18.92
C ARG A 35 -8.90 -2.13 -18.19
N TYR A 36 -9.61 -1.41 -17.32
CA TYR A 36 -9.05 -0.29 -16.58
C TYR A 36 -8.00 -0.76 -15.57
N ILE A 37 -8.25 -1.87 -14.87
CA ILE A 37 -7.25 -2.54 -14.03
C ILE A 37 -6.01 -2.91 -14.85
N ALA A 38 -6.19 -3.49 -16.03
CA ALA A 38 -5.07 -3.85 -16.90
C ALA A 38 -4.24 -2.62 -17.34
N SER A 39 -4.90 -1.50 -17.63
CA SER A 39 -4.21 -0.25 -17.99
C SER A 39 -3.45 0.36 -16.81
N ILE A 40 -4.00 0.31 -15.60
CA ILE A 40 -3.30 0.76 -14.38
C ILE A 40 -2.06 -0.12 -14.18
N GLU A 41 -2.21 -1.44 -14.23
CA GLU A 41 -1.13 -2.40 -13.94
C GLU A 41 0.00 -2.40 -14.98
N ASN A 42 -0.28 -2.17 -16.26
CA ASN A 42 0.72 -2.37 -17.33
C ASN A 42 1.13 -1.09 -18.05
N SER A 43 0.26 -0.08 -18.09
CA SER A 43 0.48 1.13 -18.89
C SER A 43 0.75 2.38 -18.06
N GLY A 44 0.67 2.28 -16.72
CA GLY A 44 0.80 3.43 -15.82
C GLY A 44 -0.35 4.41 -15.98
N GLN A 45 -1.55 3.92 -16.32
CA GLN A 45 -2.73 4.78 -16.39
C GLN A 45 -3.05 5.32 -15.00
N HIS A 46 -3.31 6.63 -14.95
CA HIS A 46 -3.53 7.35 -13.71
C HIS A 46 -4.95 7.09 -13.19
N PRO A 47 -5.13 6.44 -12.02
CA PRO A 47 -6.46 6.27 -11.44
C PRO A 47 -7.03 7.58 -10.89
N SER A 48 -8.36 7.66 -10.74
CA SER A 48 -8.95 8.71 -9.90
C SER A 48 -8.54 8.49 -8.43
N LEU A 49 -8.61 9.54 -7.61
CA LEU A 49 -8.26 9.43 -6.19
C LEU A 49 -9.10 8.37 -5.45
N GLN A 50 -10.37 8.22 -5.82
CA GLN A 50 -11.24 7.19 -5.25
C GLN A 50 -10.75 5.78 -5.58
N ILE A 51 -10.49 5.48 -6.86
CA ILE A 51 -9.98 4.17 -7.28
C ILE A 51 -8.60 3.91 -6.70
N PHE A 52 -7.76 4.94 -6.62
CA PHE A 52 -6.47 4.85 -5.94
C PHE A 52 -6.63 4.41 -4.48
N TYR A 53 -7.48 5.09 -3.71
CA TYR A 53 -7.75 4.78 -2.31
C TYR A 53 -8.26 3.35 -2.13
N GLU A 54 -9.23 2.93 -2.94
CA GLU A 54 -9.79 1.59 -2.86
C GLU A 54 -8.75 0.52 -3.21
N LEU A 55 -7.88 0.75 -4.20
CA LEU A 55 -6.80 -0.17 -4.56
C LEU A 55 -5.79 -0.35 -3.42
N VAL A 56 -5.30 0.73 -2.84
CA VAL A 56 -4.24 0.67 -1.82
C VAL A 56 -4.75 0.09 -0.50
N THR A 57 -5.99 0.39 -0.13
CA THR A 57 -6.63 -0.17 1.07
C THR A 57 -7.02 -1.64 0.88
N PHE A 58 -7.58 -2.00 -0.28
CA PHE A 58 -8.00 -3.37 -0.53
C PHE A 58 -6.82 -4.31 -0.73
N LEU A 59 -5.75 -3.86 -1.40
CA LEU A 59 -4.58 -4.70 -1.67
C LEU A 59 -3.48 -4.60 -0.60
N ASP A 60 -3.65 -3.74 0.41
CA ASP A 60 -2.67 -3.48 1.48
C ASP A 60 -1.31 -3.04 0.92
N VAL A 61 -1.36 -2.08 -0.02
CA VAL A 61 -0.16 -1.54 -0.68
C VAL A 61 0.27 -0.25 0.01
N SER A 62 1.49 -0.25 0.55
CA SER A 62 2.07 0.96 1.15
C SER A 62 2.34 2.02 0.10
N VAL A 63 1.72 3.19 0.29
CA VAL A 63 1.90 4.34 -0.62
C VAL A 63 3.16 5.16 -0.31
N ASN A 64 3.71 5.02 0.90
CA ASN A 64 4.83 5.84 1.37
C ASN A 64 6.04 5.72 0.46
N GLN A 65 6.38 4.51 0.00
CA GLN A 65 7.53 4.28 -0.89
C GLN A 65 7.39 5.02 -2.24
N PHE A 66 6.16 5.27 -2.69
CA PHE A 66 5.87 5.94 -3.96
C PHE A 66 5.93 7.46 -3.85
N PHE A 67 5.52 8.02 -2.71
CA PHE A 67 5.55 9.46 -2.45
C PHE A 67 6.90 9.94 -1.90
N PHE A 68 7.61 9.06 -1.17
CA PHE A 68 8.84 9.37 -0.46
C PHE A 68 9.95 8.36 -0.83
N PRO A 69 10.43 8.34 -2.10
CA PRO A 69 11.42 7.35 -2.55
C PRO A 69 12.81 7.52 -1.88
N ASN A 70 13.09 8.70 -1.31
CA ASN A 70 14.36 9.05 -0.69
C ASN A 70 14.29 9.10 0.85
N GLU A 71 13.12 8.90 1.44
CA GLU A 71 13.05 8.70 2.88
C GLU A 71 13.33 7.22 3.11
N GLU A 72 14.53 6.91 3.58
CA GLU A 72 14.82 5.59 4.12
C GLU A 72 13.70 5.27 5.11
N THR A 73 13.12 4.06 5.02
CA THR A 73 12.18 3.52 6.00
C THR A 73 12.81 3.33 7.40
N GLU A 74 13.92 4.02 7.67
CA GLU A 74 14.53 4.22 8.96
C GLU A 74 13.54 4.96 9.84
N LYS A 75 12.94 4.25 10.81
CA LYS A 75 12.21 4.87 11.90
C LYS A 75 13.07 6.01 12.45
N SER A 76 12.54 7.23 12.46
CA SER A 76 13.23 8.35 13.09
C SER A 76 13.65 7.97 14.50
N THR A 77 14.76 8.53 15.00
CA THR A 77 15.23 8.26 16.38
C THR A 77 14.10 8.44 17.39
N GLY A 78 13.23 9.43 17.21
CA GLY A 78 12.04 9.62 18.04
C GLY A 78 11.03 8.48 17.94
N ARG A 79 10.80 7.91 16.75
CA ARG A 79 9.91 6.74 16.61
C ARG A 79 10.48 5.49 17.27
N ARG A 80 11.80 5.27 17.18
CA ARG A 80 12.49 4.17 17.87
C ARG A 80 12.37 4.30 19.39
N GLN A 81 12.57 5.51 19.92
CA GLN A 81 12.40 5.81 21.34
C GLN A 81 10.96 5.55 21.80
N LEU A 82 9.96 6.01 21.03
CA LEU A 82 8.56 5.76 21.34
C LEU A 82 8.22 4.26 21.34
N ASP A 83 8.68 3.52 20.34
CA ASP A 83 8.45 2.07 20.28
C ASP A 83 9.11 1.33 21.47
N SER A 84 10.28 1.79 21.93
CA SER A 84 10.93 1.27 23.14
C SER A 84 10.07 1.52 24.39
N LEU A 85 9.58 2.75 24.58
CA LEU A 85 8.72 3.11 25.71
C LEU A 85 7.42 2.29 25.72
N LEU A 86 6.80 2.09 24.56
CA LEU A 86 5.58 1.28 24.43
C LEU A 86 5.83 -0.20 24.70
N ALA A 87 6.97 -0.75 24.27
CA ALA A 87 7.37 -2.12 24.58
C ALA A 87 7.59 -2.33 26.08
N ASP A 88 8.24 -1.36 26.75
CA ASP A 88 8.48 -1.38 28.19
C ASP A 88 7.15 -1.34 28.98
N MET A 89 6.20 -0.49 28.55
CA MET A 89 4.87 -0.47 29.15
C MET A 89 4.15 -1.82 28.99
N ASN A 90 4.20 -2.44 27.81
CA ASN A 90 3.55 -3.72 27.57
C ASN A 90 4.14 -4.86 28.42
N PHE A 91 5.46 -4.87 28.61
CA PHE A 91 6.13 -5.84 29.47
C PHE A 91 5.82 -5.65 30.95
N ALA A 92 5.60 -4.40 31.38
CA ALA A 92 5.19 -4.10 32.75
C ALA A 92 3.80 -4.67 33.05
N TYR A 93 2.86 -4.64 32.11
CA TYR A 93 1.52 -5.24 32.28
C TYR A 93 1.55 -6.77 32.33
N CYS A 94 2.44 -7.44 31.59
CA CYS A 94 2.58 -8.90 31.64
C CYS A 94 3.22 -9.44 32.94
N LYS A 95 3.91 -8.60 33.73
CA LYS A 95 4.56 -9.03 35.00
C LYS A 95 3.66 -8.94 36.23
N VAL A 96 2.43 -8.45 36.08
CA VAL A 96 1.46 -8.26 37.17
C VAL A 96 0.37 -9.35 37.16
N ALA A 97 0.49 -10.34 36.26
CA ALA A 97 -0.40 -11.52 36.18
C ALA A 97 0.29 -12.77 36.73
#